data_AF-A0A529Y1E2-F1
#
_entry.id   AF-A0A529Y1E2-F1
#
_cell.length_a   1.000
_cell.length_b   1.000
_cell.length_c   1.000
_cell.angle_alpha   90.00
_cell.angle_beta   90.00
_cell.angle_gamma   90.00
#
_symmetry.space_group_name_H-M   'P 1'
#
loop_
_entity.id
_entity.type
_entity.pdbx_description
1 polymer ?
#
loop_
_entity_poly.entity_id
_entity_poly.type
_entity_poly.pdbx_seq_one_letter_code
_entity_poly.pdbx_strand_id
1 'polypeptide(L)'
;IIGYSLNDTIVVYDRVREDLRKYKKMPLPQLLNNAINETLSRTTLTSVTTSLALLALVLFGGEVIRSFTLAMLFGVVFGTYSSIFIAAPLLILFRLRPQAATEEEKKPVNGKALTT
;
A
#
# COMPACT_ATOMS: atom_id res chain seq x y z
N ILE A 1 19.27 -1.87 5.75
CA ILE A 1 18.25 -0.81 5.59
C ILE A 1 17.64 -0.82 4.17
N ILE A 2 18.43 -0.59 3.11
CA ILE A 2 17.92 -0.55 1.72
C ILE A 2 17.10 -1.81 1.37
N GLY A 3 17.62 -3.01 1.63
CA GLY A 3 16.91 -4.26 1.35
C GLY A 3 15.60 -4.45 2.13
N TYR A 4 15.50 -3.93 3.36
CA TYR A 4 14.28 -4.01 4.17
C TYR A 4 13.20 -3.05 3.65
N SER A 5 13.58 -1.78 3.40
CA SER A 5 12.67 -0.79 2.83
C SER A 5 12.20 -1.17 1.42
N LEU A 6 13.09 -1.76 0.63
CA LEU A 6 12.80 -2.20 -0.73
C LEU A 6 11.89 -3.42 -0.74
N ASN A 7 12.04 -4.34 0.23
CA ASN A 7 11.12 -5.45 0.43
C ASN A 7 9.68 -4.96 0.72
N ASP A 8 9.52 -4.02 1.65
CA ASP A 8 8.21 -3.45 1.96
C ASP A 8 7.60 -2.70 0.76
N THR A 9 8.45 -1.98 0.01
CA THR A 9 8.04 -1.32 -1.23
C THR A 9 7.57 -2.33 -2.28
N ILE A 10 8.34 -3.39 -2.59
CA ILE A 10 7.95 -4.37 -3.62
C ILE A 10 6.61 -5.02 -3.30
N VAL A 11 6.38 -5.44 -2.04
CA VAL A 11 5.15 -6.12 -1.65
C VAL A 11 3.92 -5.23 -1.84
N VAL A 12 4.03 -3.95 -1.45
CA VAL A 12 2.92 -2.99 -1.61
C VAL A 12 2.65 -2.68 -3.08
N TYR A 13 3.70 -2.48 -3.88
CA TYR A 13 3.56 -2.18 -5.31
C TYR A 13 3.05 -3.36 -6.12
N ASP A 14 3.46 -4.58 -5.78
CA ASP A 14 2.98 -5.79 -6.45
C ASP A 14 1.48 -5.98 -6.21
N ARG A 15 1.01 -5.77 -4.97
CA ARG A 15 -0.43 -5.86 -4.65
C ARG A 15 -1.25 -4.80 -5.37
N VAL A 16 -0.78 -3.56 -5.37
CA VAL A 16 -1.36 -2.46 -6.16
C VAL A 16 -1.52 -2.88 -7.62
N ARG A 17 -0.48 -3.47 -8.21
CA ARG A 17 -0.48 -3.90 -9.61
C ARG A 17 -1.47 -5.04 -9.84
N GLU A 18 -1.55 -5.99 -8.93
CA GLU A 18 -2.49 -7.10 -8.97
C GLU A 18 -3.95 -6.60 -8.93
N ASP A 19 -4.26 -5.70 -7.99
CA ASP A 19 -5.60 -5.15 -7.82
C ASP A 19 -6.03 -4.30 -9.01
N LEU A 20 -5.12 -3.51 -9.59
CA LEU A 20 -5.37 -2.80 -10.85
C LEU A 20 -5.72 -3.73 -12.01
N ARG A 21 -5.09 -4.91 -12.06
CA ARG A 21 -5.34 -5.89 -13.13
C ARG A 21 -6.65 -6.65 -12.91
N LYS A 22 -7.02 -6.88 -11.65
CA LYS A 22 -8.22 -7.62 -11.23
C LYS A 22 -9.49 -6.76 -11.27
N TYR A 23 -9.41 -5.48 -10.88
CA TYR A 23 -10.58 -4.60 -10.70
C TYR A 23 -10.63 -3.43 -11.69
N LYS A 24 -10.73 -3.75 -13.00
CA LYS A 24 -10.69 -2.76 -14.10
C LYS A 24 -11.81 -1.69 -14.09
N LYS A 25 -12.94 -1.95 -13.43
CA LYS A 25 -14.10 -1.04 -13.35
C LYS A 25 -14.27 -0.39 -11.98
N MET A 26 -13.44 -0.72 -10.98
CA MET A 26 -13.59 -0.21 -9.61
C MET A 26 -13.04 1.22 -9.51
N PRO A 27 -13.69 2.11 -8.72
CA PRO A 27 -13.14 3.42 -8.43
C PRO A 27 -11.77 3.31 -7.78
N LEU A 28 -10.78 4.05 -8.28
CA LEU A 28 -9.41 4.08 -7.75
C LEU A 28 -9.32 4.22 -6.22
N PRO A 29 -10.14 5.06 -5.55
CA PRO A 29 -10.10 5.19 -4.09
C PRO A 29 -10.46 3.88 -3.35
N GLN A 30 -11.44 3.13 -3.86
CA GLN A 30 -11.87 1.87 -3.24
C GLN A 30 -10.82 0.76 -3.47
N LEU A 31 -10.24 0.72 -4.67
CA LEU A 31 -9.18 -0.23 -5.00
C LEU A 31 -7.94 0.00 -4.14
N LEU A 32 -7.51 1.26 -4.01
CA LEU A 32 -6.40 1.66 -3.14
C LEU A 32 -6.64 1.27 -1.68
N ASN A 33 -7.83 1.55 -1.16
CA ASN A 33 -8.17 1.20 0.22
C ASN A 33 -8.11 -0.31 0.45
N ASN A 34 -8.55 -1.11 -0.53
CA ASN A 34 -8.45 -2.57 -0.45
C ASN A 34 -6.99 -3.05 -0.51
N ALA A 35 -6.21 -2.56 -1.47
CA ALA A 35 -4.79 -2.92 -1.63
C ALA A 35 -3.98 -2.59 -0.37
N ILE A 36 -4.21 -1.41 0.20
CA ILE A 36 -3.55 -0.96 1.43
C ILE A 36 -3.99 -1.87 2.58
N ASN A 37 -5.29 -2.08 2.81
CA ASN A 37 -5.74 -2.92 3.93
C ASN A 37 -5.18 -4.35 3.89
N GLU A 38 -5.05 -4.95 2.71
CA GLU A 38 -4.50 -6.30 2.57
C GLU A 38 -2.98 -6.37 2.79
N THR A 39 -2.24 -5.32 2.42
CA THR A 39 -0.78 -5.27 2.61
C THR A 39 -0.37 -4.73 3.97
N LEU A 40 -1.23 -3.92 4.60
CA LEU A 40 -0.96 -3.22 5.85
C LEU A 40 -0.76 -4.20 7.01
N SER A 41 -1.58 -5.25 7.13
CA SER A 41 -1.41 -6.24 8.19
C SER A 41 -0.06 -6.96 8.10
N ARG A 42 0.36 -7.33 6.89
CA ARG A 42 1.64 -8.02 6.66
C ARG A 42 2.84 -7.11 6.93
N THR A 43 2.84 -5.91 6.35
CA THR A 43 3.94 -4.93 6.48
C THR A 43 4.04 -4.34 7.89
N THR A 44 2.92 -4.11 8.56
CA THR A 44 2.90 -3.66 9.96
C THR A 44 3.42 -4.77 10.89
N LEU A 45 3.03 -6.02 10.66
CA LEU A 45 3.52 -7.13 11.48
C LEU A 45 5.04 -7.32 11.35
N THR A 46 5.57 -7.31 10.13
CA THR A 46 7.02 -7.47 9.89
C THR A 46 7.82 -6.28 10.43
N SER A 47 7.32 -5.05 10.28
CA SER A 47 7.97 -3.85 10.81
C SER A 47 7.96 -3.75 12.32
N VAL A 48 6.83 -4.06 12.97
CA VAL A 48 6.72 -4.04 14.43
C VAL A 48 7.62 -5.11 15.04
N THR A 49 7.60 -6.34 14.52
CA THR A 49 8.45 -7.42 15.04
C THR A 49 9.95 -7.13 14.87
N THR A 50 10.34 -6.59 13.72
CA THR A 50 11.73 -6.15 13.48
C THR A 50 12.11 -5.00 14.40
N SER A 51 11.23 -4.01 14.57
CA SER A 51 11.47 -2.87 15.45
C SER A 51 11.61 -3.29 16.91
N LEU A 52 10.79 -4.25 17.39
CA LEU A 52 10.90 -4.81 18.74
C LEU A 52 12.24 -5.51 18.96
N ALA A 53 12.68 -6.33 18.00
CA ALA A 53 13.98 -7.00 18.07
C ALA A 53 15.14 -5.97 18.09
N LEU A 54 15.07 -4.95 17.24
CA LEU A 54 16.06 -3.87 17.21
C LEU A 54 16.02 -3.05 18.51
N LEU A 55 14.86 -2.78 19.08
CA LEU A 55 14.71 -2.08 20.35
C LEU A 55 15.40 -2.85 21.48
N ALA A 56 15.19 -4.18 21.54
CA ALA A 56 15.87 -5.04 22.49
C ALA A 56 17.39 -4.99 22.30
N LEU A 57 17.90 -4.99 21.07
CA LEU A 57 19.33 -4.87 20.80
C LEU A 57 19.90 -3.47 21.12
N VAL A 58 19.11 -2.40 20.98
CA VAL A 58 19.53 -1.05 21.39
C VAL A 58 19.65 -0.95 22.90
N LEU A 59 18.74 -1.58 23.65
CA LEU A 59 18.72 -1.56 25.12
C LEU A 59 19.72 -2.54 25.75
N PHE A 60 19.86 -3.75 25.18
CA PHE A 60 20.60 -4.87 25.79
C PHE A 60 21.81 -5.35 24.97
N GLY A 61 22.03 -4.86 23.75
CA GLY A 61 23.04 -5.37 22.82
C GLY A 61 24.48 -4.94 23.09
N GLY A 62 24.72 -4.01 24.02
CA GLY A 62 26.05 -3.49 24.35
C GLY A 62 26.55 -2.42 23.37
N GLU A 63 27.68 -1.79 23.70
CA GLU A 63 28.18 -0.57 23.03
C GLU A 63 28.61 -0.79 21.57
N VAL A 64 29.19 -1.96 21.27
CA VAL A 64 29.77 -2.27 19.96
C VAL A 64 28.74 -2.23 18.83
N ILE A 65 27.52 -2.70 19.08
CA ILE A 65 26.46 -2.78 18.06
C ILE A 65 25.41 -1.67 18.18
N ARG A 66 25.47 -0.83 19.21
CA ARG A 66 24.43 0.15 19.52
C ARG A 66 24.24 1.19 18.43
N SER A 67 25.32 1.70 17.85
CA SER A 67 25.28 2.67 16.75
C SER A 67 24.65 2.08 15.49
N PHE A 68 24.96 0.81 15.20
CA PHE A 68 24.38 0.08 14.08
C PHE A 68 22.90 -0.23 14.28
N THR A 69 22.51 -0.71 15.47
CA THR A 69 21.11 -1.06 15.76
C THR A 69 20.22 0.17 15.84
N LEU A 70 20.74 1.31 16.32
CA LEU A 70 20.05 2.60 16.22
C LEU A 70 19.83 3.04 14.77
N ALA A 71 20.84 2.96 13.91
CA ALA A 71 20.69 3.29 12.49
C ALA A 71 19.68 2.38 11.79
N MET A 72 19.69 1.08 12.14
CA MET A 72 18.70 0.12 11.65
C MET A 72 17.29 0.44 12.13
N LEU A 73 17.11 0.81 13.41
CA LEU A 73 15.81 1.16 13.98
C LEU A 73 15.19 2.37 13.26
N PHE A 74 15.96 3.44 13.06
CA PHE A 74 15.49 4.58 12.26
C PHE A 74 15.18 4.17 10.81
N GLY A 75 16.04 3.35 10.20
CA GLY A 75 15.83 2.86 8.84
C GLY A 75 14.54 2.05 8.66
N VAL A 76 14.18 1.22 9.63
CA VAL A 76 12.91 0.46 9.63
C VAL A 76 11.73 1.41 9.78
N VAL A 77 11.75 2.30 10.77
CA VAL A 77 10.64 3.24 11.04
C VAL A 77 10.34 4.13 9.82
N PHE A 78 11.36 4.77 9.25
CA PHE A 78 11.18 5.62 8.07
C PHE A 78 10.88 4.82 6.81
N GLY A 79 11.46 3.62 6.66
CA GLY A 79 11.21 2.74 5.51
C GLY A 79 9.77 2.22 5.45
N THR A 80 9.21 1.80 6.59
CA THR A 80 7.83 1.33 6.67
C THR A 80 6.84 2.47 6.47
N TYR A 81 7.08 3.64 7.08
CA TYR A 81 6.25 4.82 6.84
C TYR A 81 6.25 5.23 5.36
N SER A 82 7.43 5.32 4.75
CA SER A 82 7.59 5.65 3.33
C SER A 82 6.85 4.65 2.41
N SER A 83 7.01 3.35 2.65
CA SER A 83 6.44 2.31 1.77
C SER A 83 4.90 2.30 1.79
N ILE A 84 4.28 2.55 2.95
CA ILE A 84 2.81 2.56 3.11
C ILE A 84 2.21 3.87 2.57
N PHE A 85 2.80 5.02 2.92
CA PHE A 85 2.21 6.32 2.60
C PHE A 85 2.50 6.82 1.18
N ILE A 86 3.53 6.30 0.49
CA ILE A 86 3.85 6.68 -0.90
C ILE A 86 3.02 5.89 -1.94
N ALA A 87 2.44 4.75 -1.57
CA ALA A 87 1.62 3.94 -2.48
C ALA A 87 0.35 4.68 -2.97
N ALA A 88 -0.30 5.46 -2.11
CA ALA A 88 -1.50 6.23 -2.44
C ALA A 88 -1.26 7.39 -3.44
N PRO A 89 -0.27 8.30 -3.24
CA PRO A 89 -0.03 9.42 -4.15
C PRO A 89 0.57 9.01 -5.50
N LEU A 90 1.33 7.91 -5.61
CA LEU A 90 1.92 7.50 -6.88
C LEU A 90 0.89 7.03 -7.92
N LEU A 91 -0.22 6.42 -7.51
CA LEU A 91 -1.25 5.99 -8.45
C LEU A 91 -2.15 7.12 -8.93
N ILE A 92 -2.34 8.14 -8.09
CA ILE A 92 -3.00 9.39 -8.50
C ILE A 92 -2.14 10.08 -9.58
N LEU A 93 -0.82 10.02 -9.45
CA LEU A 93 0.13 10.55 -10.44
C LEU A 93 0.08 9.75 -11.76
N PHE A 94 -0.09 8.42 -11.70
CA PHE A 94 -0.06 7.59 -12.90
C PHE A 94 -1.28 7.74 -13.82
N ARG A 95 -2.38 8.37 -13.38
CA ARG A 95 -3.54 8.75 -14.23
C ARG A 95 -3.94 7.70 -15.29
N LEU A 96 -3.72 6.40 -15.02
CA LEU A 96 -3.99 5.30 -15.95
C LEU A 96 -5.48 4.96 -15.87
N ARG A 97 -6.32 5.91 -16.27
CA ARG A 97 -7.54 5.58 -17.00
C ARG A 97 -7.12 5.51 -18.46
N PRO A 98 -6.95 4.32 -19.06
CA PRO A 98 -7.34 4.16 -20.44
C PRO A 98 -8.78 4.66 -20.55
N GLN A 99 -8.95 5.66 -21.38
CA GLN A 99 -10.19 6.30 -21.75
C GLN A 99 -11.16 5.23 -22.31
N ALA A 100 -11.91 4.55 -21.44
CA ALA A 100 -12.85 3.50 -21.83
C ALA A 100 -14.04 3.37 -20.86
N ALA A 101 -14.42 4.47 -20.22
CA ALA A 101 -15.61 4.52 -19.38
C ALA A 101 -16.38 5.84 -19.58
N THR A 102 -16.57 6.23 -20.83
CA THR A 102 -17.43 7.39 -21.18
C THR A 102 -18.75 6.97 -21.84
N GLU A 103 -19.11 5.68 -21.90
CA GLU A 103 -20.29 5.27 -22.71
C GLU A 103 -21.40 4.46 -22.00
N GLU A 104 -21.32 4.17 -20.69
CA GLU A 104 -22.41 3.43 -20.01
C GLU A 104 -23.21 4.23 -18.97
N GLU A 105 -23.16 5.57 -19.02
CA GLU A 105 -24.08 6.43 -18.25
C GLU A 105 -25.14 7.07 -19.16
N LYS A 106 -25.82 6.24 -19.95
CA LYS A 106 -27.06 6.64 -20.63
C LYS A 106 -28.08 5.51 -20.63
N LYS A 107 -28.51 5.09 -19.45
CA LYS A 107 -29.79 4.38 -19.30
C LYS A 107 -30.77 5.26 -18.53
N PRO A 108 -31.69 5.98 -19.22
CA PRO A 108 -32.83 6.54 -18.52
C PRO A 108 -33.75 5.38 -18.12
N VAL A 109 -33.89 5.17 -16.81
CA VAL A 109 -34.98 4.36 -16.23
C VAL A 109 -36.13 5.31 -15.91
N ASN A 110 -37.17 5.26 -16.74
CA ASN A 110 -38.57 5.59 -16.41
C ASN A 110 -39.40 5.09 -17.61
N GLY A 111 -40.41 4.22 -17.54
CA GLY A 111 -41.37 3.94 -16.50
C GLY A 111 -42.77 4.14 -17.11
N LYS A 112 -43.51 3.05 -17.31
CA LYS A 112 -44.92 2.90 -17.74
C LYS A 112 -45.21 2.77 -19.25
N ALA A 113 -45.48 1.54 -19.67
CA ALA A 113 -46.56 1.23 -20.61
C ALA A 113 -47.20 -0.11 -20.19
N LEU A 114 -48.25 -0.02 -19.38
CA LEU A 114 -49.26 -1.05 -19.18
C LEU A 114 -50.57 -0.42 -19.69
N THR A 115 -51.39 -1.19 -20.43
CA THR A 115 -52.62 -0.79 -21.17
C THR A 115 -52.31 0.02 -22.44
N THR A 116 -52.69 -0.38 -23.66
CA THR A 116 -53.89 -1.06 -24.19
C THR A 116 -53.53 -2.06 -25.29
#